data_AF-A0A3C1UCB5-F1
#
_entry.id   AF-A0A3C1UCB5-F1
#
_cell.length_a   1.000
_cell.length_b   1.000
_cell.length_c   1.000
_cell.angle_alpha   90.00
_cell.angle_beta   90.00
_cell.angle_gamma   90.00
#
_symmetry.space_group_name_H-M   'P 1'
#
loop_
_entity.id
_entity.type
_entity.pdbx_description
1 polymer ?
#
loop_
_entity_poly.entity_id
_entity_poly.type
_entity_poly.pdbx_seq_one_letter_code
_entity_poly.pdbx_strand_id
1 'polypeptide(L)'
;VKRSEDPHFEEYYLKQIPSTPEQIQTSNDVIQEGLYNMGLILKDKLEDFDAANMEFKELLERYPDNTYRLDVYYNLYLLCMRTDQVAEAEKWRGLILSDFAESKYGIAMKDPAYLDNLKQMGKVQEQLYAETYDNYLNNNNEAVHEAYAEMMRRYPLSKLMPKFMFIDALAYVTQKNYDKFKEVLKEMLERYPETDITPTASAIMKHVKAGRQLAGGGSNARGMMWTSVALTNDTTGKEASDKQFADIKSTANKPQVFVLVYSTDSIDSNILLYELARHNFRSFNVRDYDLEKMTFGSMGLLVVKGFANYPELISYRTVFDAA
;
A
#
# COMPACT_ATOMS: atom_id res chain seq x y z
N VAL A 1 51.95 -1.70 6.24
CA VAL A 1 50.66 -1.65 5.52
C VAL A 1 50.96 -1.29 4.07
N LYS A 2 50.32 -1.93 3.08
CA LYS A 2 50.49 -1.47 1.68
C LYS A 2 49.90 -0.05 1.59
N ARG A 3 50.55 0.88 0.89
CA ARG A 3 50.05 2.26 0.76
C ARG A 3 48.60 2.31 0.23
N SER A 4 48.23 1.37 -0.62
CA SER A 4 46.87 1.21 -1.16
C SER A 4 45.81 0.72 -0.16
N GLU A 5 46.18 0.47 1.10
CA GLU A 5 45.30 0.04 2.19
C GLU A 5 45.32 1.01 3.38
N ASP A 6 46.04 2.14 3.27
CA ASP A 6 46.18 3.13 4.33
C ASP A 6 45.62 4.49 3.87
N PRO A 7 44.58 5.03 4.54
CA PRO A 7 43.92 6.28 4.15
C PRO A 7 44.80 7.54 4.24
N HIS A 8 46.02 7.45 4.79
CA HIS A 8 46.97 8.58 4.77
C HIS A 8 47.73 8.72 3.44
N PHE A 9 47.55 7.78 2.51
CA PHE A 9 48.25 7.74 1.23
C PHE A 9 47.28 7.87 0.04
N GLU A 10 47.73 8.52 -1.04
CA GLU A 10 46.90 8.78 -2.22
C GLU A 10 46.43 7.48 -2.92
N GLU A 11 47.26 6.43 -2.87
CA GLU A 11 47.00 5.14 -3.51
C GLU A 11 45.75 4.44 -2.93
N TYR A 12 45.37 4.77 -1.69
CA TYR A 12 44.13 4.29 -1.06
C TYR A 12 42.88 4.85 -1.74
N TYR A 13 42.90 6.15 -2.08
CA TYR A 13 41.78 6.83 -2.72
C TYR A 13 41.72 6.52 -4.22
N LEU A 14 42.87 6.48 -4.90
CA LEU A 14 42.94 6.19 -6.34
C LEU A 14 42.40 4.79 -6.68
N LYS A 15 42.58 3.81 -5.79
CA LYS A 15 42.02 2.46 -5.96
C LYS A 15 40.49 2.43 -5.93
N GLN A 16 39.84 3.41 -5.30
CA GLN A 16 38.38 3.50 -5.20
C GLN A 16 37.76 4.18 -6.42
N ILE A 17 38.56 4.83 -7.27
CA ILE A 17 38.08 5.47 -8.49
C ILE A 17 37.87 4.38 -9.55
N PRO A 18 36.64 4.24 -10.08
CA PRO A 18 36.36 3.34 -11.21
C PRO A 18 37.31 3.62 -12.37
N SER A 19 38.07 2.61 -12.79
CA SER A 19 39.11 2.77 -13.83
C SER A 19 38.96 1.79 -14.99
N THR A 20 38.30 0.65 -14.77
CA THR A 20 37.94 -0.28 -15.86
C THR A 20 36.57 0.07 -16.43
N PRO A 21 36.28 -0.29 -17.70
CA PRO A 21 34.97 -0.08 -18.30
C PRO A 21 33.81 -0.65 -17.46
N GLU A 22 34.00 -1.82 -16.85
CA GLU A 22 33.00 -2.49 -16.02
C GLU A 22 32.74 -1.72 -14.72
N GLN A 23 33.81 -1.21 -14.08
CA GLN A 23 33.69 -0.39 -12.88
C GLN A 23 33.00 0.94 -13.17
N ILE A 24 33.33 1.57 -14.30
CA ILE A 24 32.70 2.81 -14.75
C ILE A 24 31.22 2.58 -15.03
N GLN A 25 30.86 1.47 -15.70
CA GLN A 25 29.47 1.12 -15.92
C GLN A 25 28.73 0.92 -14.59
N THR A 26 29.31 0.18 -13.65
CA THR A 26 28.71 -0.03 -12.31
C THR A 26 28.50 1.32 -11.60
N SER A 27 29.48 2.23 -11.69
CA SER A 27 29.35 3.58 -11.14
C SER A 27 28.21 4.36 -11.81
N ASN A 28 28.08 4.27 -13.13
CA ASN A 28 27.01 4.93 -13.86
C ASN A 28 25.63 4.36 -13.52
N ASP A 29 25.52 3.05 -13.29
CA ASP A 29 24.27 2.40 -12.90
C ASP A 29 23.81 2.91 -11.51
N VAL A 30 24.74 3.03 -10.56
CA VAL A 30 24.47 3.61 -9.23
C VAL A 30 24.05 5.07 -9.32
N ILE A 31 24.69 5.87 -10.19
CA ILE A 31 24.31 7.28 -10.39
C ILE A 31 22.92 7.38 -11.03
N GLN A 32 22.62 6.57 -12.05
CA GLN A 32 21.31 6.55 -12.71
C GLN A 32 20.19 6.23 -11.71
N GLU A 33 20.38 5.18 -10.90
CA GLU A 33 19.44 4.80 -9.84
C GLU A 33 19.31 5.90 -8.77
N GLY A 34 20.43 6.51 -8.36
CA GLY A 34 20.44 7.59 -7.39
C GLY A 34 19.64 8.82 -7.85
N LEU A 35 19.88 9.30 -9.08
CA LEU A 35 19.15 10.44 -9.65
C LEU A 35 17.65 10.14 -9.79
N TYR A 36 17.30 8.93 -10.26
CA TYR A 36 15.91 8.51 -10.37
C TYR A 36 15.20 8.49 -9.01
N ASN A 37 15.80 7.84 -8.02
CA ASN A 37 15.24 7.74 -6.67
C ASN A 37 15.16 9.09 -5.97
N MET A 38 16.14 9.97 -6.19
CA MET A 38 16.12 11.33 -5.66
C MET A 38 14.94 12.13 -6.24
N GLY A 39 14.72 12.06 -7.56
CA GLY A 39 13.55 12.67 -8.20
C GLY A 39 12.22 12.15 -7.63
N LEU A 40 12.12 10.84 -7.36
CA LEU A 40 10.93 10.26 -6.70
C LEU A 40 10.75 10.75 -5.27
N ILE A 41 11.80 10.79 -4.45
CA ILE A 41 11.73 11.26 -3.06
C ILE A 41 11.31 12.74 -3.01
N LEU A 42 11.94 13.58 -3.85
CA LEU A 42 11.61 15.00 -3.94
C LEU A 42 10.14 15.19 -4.33
N LYS A 43 9.65 14.45 -5.33
CA LYS A 43 8.26 14.53 -5.78
C LYS A 43 7.25 13.99 -4.76
N ASP A 44 7.47 12.79 -4.23
CA ASP A 44 6.46 12.03 -3.47
C ASP A 44 6.53 12.25 -1.95
N LYS A 45 7.70 12.57 -1.39
CA LYS A 45 7.88 12.75 0.06
C LYS A 45 8.06 14.20 0.48
N LEU A 46 8.76 14.98 -0.34
CA LEU A 46 9.10 16.38 -0.01
C LEU A 46 8.21 17.39 -0.77
N GLU A 47 7.49 16.94 -1.79
CA GLU A 47 6.67 17.77 -2.67
C GLU A 47 7.43 18.93 -3.32
N ASP A 48 8.75 18.80 -3.47
CA ASP A 48 9.61 19.76 -4.17
C ASP A 48 9.64 19.42 -5.67
N PHE A 49 8.64 19.92 -6.39
CA PHE A 49 8.40 19.59 -7.79
C PHE A 49 9.47 20.15 -8.73
N ASP A 50 10.01 21.34 -8.42
CA ASP A 50 11.04 21.97 -9.24
C ASP A 50 12.37 21.21 -9.11
N ALA A 51 12.76 20.83 -7.90
CA ALA A 51 13.93 20.00 -7.67
C ALA A 51 13.76 18.61 -8.32
N ALA A 52 12.60 17.96 -8.14
CA ALA A 52 12.33 16.68 -8.78
C ALA A 52 12.45 16.75 -10.31
N ASN A 53 11.90 17.81 -10.93
CA ASN A 53 12.00 18.04 -12.36
C ASN A 53 13.45 18.24 -12.83
N MET A 54 14.28 18.93 -12.03
CA MET A 54 15.70 19.13 -12.31
C MET A 54 16.46 17.80 -12.33
N GLU A 55 16.29 16.97 -11.29
CA GLU A 55 16.98 15.68 -11.17
C GLU A 55 16.60 14.69 -12.27
N PHE A 56 15.30 14.66 -12.63
CA PHE A 56 14.83 13.86 -13.75
C PHE A 56 15.41 14.33 -15.09
N LYS A 57 15.55 15.64 -15.30
CA LYS A 57 16.18 16.19 -16.51
C LYS A 57 17.68 15.91 -16.53
N GLU A 58 18.37 16.02 -15.41
CA GLU A 58 19.80 15.68 -15.30
C GLU A 58 20.04 14.21 -15.64
N LEU A 59 19.20 13.30 -15.14
CA LEU A 59 19.28 11.87 -15.48
C LEU A 59 19.18 11.63 -16.99
N LEU A 60 18.21 12.27 -17.66
CA LEU A 60 18.03 12.14 -19.12
C LEU A 60 19.17 12.78 -19.92
N GLU A 61 19.72 13.89 -19.45
CA GLU A 61 20.82 14.58 -20.11
C GLU A 61 22.13 13.79 -20.00
N ARG A 62 22.44 13.30 -18.80
CA ARG A 62 23.69 12.55 -18.54
C ARG A 62 23.65 11.13 -19.06
N TYR A 63 22.47 10.50 -19.03
CA TYR A 63 22.28 9.09 -19.39
C TYR A 63 21.06 8.93 -20.31
N PRO A 64 21.14 9.32 -21.60
CA PRO A 64 19.99 9.34 -22.50
C PRO A 64 19.39 7.96 -22.76
N ASP A 65 20.15 6.87 -22.58
CA ASP A 65 19.74 5.47 -22.75
C ASP A 65 19.51 4.73 -21.42
N ASN A 66 19.23 5.46 -20.33
CA ASN A 66 19.02 4.85 -19.02
C ASN A 66 17.79 3.92 -18.97
N THR A 67 17.78 2.98 -18.02
CA THR A 67 16.67 2.02 -17.87
C THR A 67 15.36 2.67 -17.37
N TYR A 68 15.42 3.87 -16.79
CA TYR A 68 14.28 4.56 -16.18
C TYR A 68 13.58 5.54 -17.13
N ARG A 69 14.02 5.68 -18.39
CA ARG A 69 13.54 6.71 -19.34
C ARG A 69 12.02 6.83 -19.41
N LEU A 70 11.33 5.70 -19.55
CA LEU A 70 9.87 5.66 -19.64
C LEU A 70 9.22 6.24 -18.37
N ASP A 71 9.68 5.80 -17.20
CA ASP A 71 9.17 6.29 -15.92
C ASP A 71 9.51 7.77 -15.73
N VAL A 72 10.71 8.20 -16.13
CA VAL A 72 11.14 9.60 -16.04
C VAL A 72 10.29 10.49 -16.95
N TYR A 73 10.05 10.11 -18.21
CA TYR A 73 9.16 10.85 -19.11
C TYR A 73 7.76 10.99 -18.53
N TYR A 74 7.23 9.91 -17.94
CA TYR A 74 5.92 9.94 -17.33
C TYR A 74 5.87 10.87 -16.10
N ASN A 75 6.88 10.82 -15.23
CA ASN A 75 6.98 11.70 -14.08
C ASN A 75 7.09 13.18 -14.50
N LEU A 76 7.92 13.48 -15.50
CA LEU A 76 8.06 14.83 -16.05
C LEU A 76 6.76 15.33 -16.66
N TYR A 77 6.03 14.48 -17.39
CA TYR A 77 4.70 14.78 -17.89
C TYR A 77 3.73 15.16 -16.75
N LEU A 78 3.65 14.35 -15.69
CA LEU A 78 2.77 14.61 -14.55
C LEU A 78 3.14 15.91 -13.83
N LEU A 79 4.44 16.16 -13.62
CA LEU A 79 4.95 17.39 -13.02
C LEU A 79 4.54 18.62 -13.85
N CYS A 80 4.75 18.57 -15.17
CA CYS A 80 4.36 19.64 -16.09
C CYS A 80 2.84 19.88 -16.08
N MET A 81 2.04 18.81 -16.05
CA MET A 81 0.58 18.92 -15.97
C MET A 81 0.11 19.53 -14.65
N ARG A 82 0.82 19.27 -13.55
CA ARG A 82 0.52 19.84 -12.22
C ARG A 82 0.87 21.34 -12.14
N THR A 83 1.90 21.78 -12.87
CA THR A 83 2.37 23.17 -12.89
C THR A 83 1.84 23.96 -14.09
N ASP A 84 0.80 23.47 -14.76
CA ASP A 84 0.16 24.07 -15.95
C ASP A 84 1.12 24.32 -17.14
N GLN A 85 2.23 23.59 -17.22
CA GLN A 85 3.21 23.63 -18.31
C GLN A 85 2.82 22.70 -19.47
N VAL A 86 1.66 22.94 -20.08
CA VAL A 86 1.04 22.03 -21.06
C VAL A 86 1.94 21.73 -22.27
N ALA A 87 2.66 22.73 -22.78
CA ALA A 87 3.54 22.55 -23.94
C ALA A 87 4.71 21.58 -23.64
N GLU A 88 5.32 21.71 -22.46
CA GLU A 88 6.40 20.81 -22.02
C GLU A 88 5.84 19.42 -21.68
N ALA A 89 4.62 19.33 -21.13
CA ALA A 89 3.93 18.06 -20.94
C ALA A 89 3.75 17.30 -22.26
N GLU A 90 3.25 17.95 -23.31
CA GLU A 90 3.04 17.29 -24.61
C GLU A 90 4.34 16.81 -25.26
N LYS A 91 5.47 17.49 -25.00
CA LYS A 91 6.79 17.00 -25.41
C LYS A 91 7.10 15.63 -24.77
N TRP A 92 6.91 15.49 -23.45
CA TRP A 92 7.15 14.22 -22.75
C TRP A 92 6.16 13.13 -23.19
N ARG A 93 4.89 13.49 -23.37
CA ARG A 93 3.87 12.57 -23.92
C ARG A 93 4.25 12.09 -25.33
N GLY A 94 4.73 13.00 -26.19
CA GLY A 94 5.21 12.66 -27.52
C GLY A 94 6.33 11.63 -27.50
N LEU A 95 7.31 11.79 -26.60
CA LEU A 95 8.40 10.83 -26.42
C LEU A 95 7.91 9.47 -25.92
N ILE A 96 6.92 9.42 -25.02
CA ILE A 96 6.32 8.15 -24.59
C ILE A 96 5.61 7.46 -25.75
N LEU A 97 4.88 8.21 -26.57
CA LEU A 97 4.15 7.67 -27.72
C LEU A 97 5.06 7.24 -28.88
N SER A 98 6.23 7.86 -29.04
CA SER A 98 7.21 7.45 -30.06
C SER A 98 8.06 6.27 -29.62
N ASP A 99 8.64 6.35 -28.42
CA ASP A 99 9.70 5.44 -27.99
C ASP A 99 9.14 4.23 -27.23
N PHE A 100 7.95 4.39 -26.64
CA PHE A 100 7.34 3.41 -25.75
C PHE A 100 5.86 3.18 -26.07
N ALA A 101 5.48 3.22 -27.35
CA ALA A 101 4.09 3.13 -27.84
C ALA A 101 3.31 1.89 -27.37
N GLU A 102 4.04 0.79 -27.18
CA GLU A 102 3.50 -0.53 -26.75
C GLU A 102 3.54 -0.70 -25.22
N SER A 103 4.15 0.24 -24.49
CA SER A 103 4.11 0.24 -23.03
C SER A 103 2.72 0.57 -22.51
N LYS A 104 2.46 0.24 -21.24
CA LYS A 104 1.21 0.60 -20.56
C LYS A 104 0.93 2.11 -20.63
N TYR A 105 1.97 2.93 -20.47
CA TYR A 105 1.88 4.39 -20.59
C TYR A 105 1.56 4.81 -22.02
N GLY A 106 2.25 4.24 -23.02
CA GLY A 106 2.03 4.54 -24.44
C GLY A 106 0.62 4.18 -24.89
N ILE A 107 0.10 3.02 -24.49
CA ILE A 107 -1.27 2.60 -24.78
C ILE A 107 -2.28 3.53 -24.11
N ALA A 108 -2.09 3.85 -22.83
CA ALA A 108 -2.99 4.73 -22.08
C ALA A 108 -3.02 6.16 -22.66
N MET A 109 -1.86 6.71 -23.01
CA MET A 109 -1.73 8.08 -23.53
C MET A 109 -2.22 8.27 -24.97
N LYS A 110 -2.50 7.18 -25.69
CA LYS A 110 -3.18 7.24 -27.00
C LYS A 110 -4.63 7.71 -26.84
N ASP A 111 -5.27 7.45 -25.70
CA ASP A 111 -6.63 7.90 -25.41
C ASP A 111 -6.66 9.42 -25.14
N PRO A 112 -7.34 10.24 -25.96
CA PRO A 112 -7.47 11.68 -25.71
C PRO A 112 -8.15 11.99 -24.38
N ALA A 113 -9.02 11.10 -23.88
CA ALA A 113 -9.72 11.27 -22.61
C ALA A 113 -8.83 10.99 -21.39
N TYR A 114 -7.64 10.40 -21.58
CA TYR A 114 -6.71 10.12 -20.49
C TYR A 114 -6.33 11.40 -19.71
N LEU A 115 -6.15 12.52 -20.41
CA LEU A 115 -5.84 13.84 -19.83
C LEU A 115 -6.94 14.35 -18.89
N ASP A 116 -8.19 14.34 -19.36
CA ASP A 116 -9.33 14.81 -18.58
C ASP A 116 -9.60 13.89 -17.38
N ASN A 117 -9.42 12.58 -17.57
CA ASN A 117 -9.46 11.61 -16.47
C ASN A 117 -8.37 11.94 -15.43
N LEU A 118 -7.12 12.18 -15.85
CA LEU A 118 -6.00 12.45 -14.93
C LEU A 118 -6.20 13.75 -14.12
N LYS A 119 -6.85 14.77 -14.67
CA LYS A 119 -7.17 16.02 -13.94
C LYS A 119 -8.27 15.83 -12.88
N GLN A 120 -9.23 14.94 -13.13
CA GLN A 120 -10.33 14.63 -12.20
C GLN A 120 -9.97 13.53 -11.18
N MET A 121 -8.76 12.97 -11.31
CA MET A 121 -8.32 11.71 -10.75
C MET A 121 -8.38 11.64 -9.22
N GLY A 122 -7.95 12.68 -8.50
CA GLY A 122 -7.85 12.62 -7.04
C GLY A 122 -9.20 12.40 -6.33
N LYS A 123 -10.21 13.21 -6.66
CA LYS A 123 -11.53 13.11 -6.00
C LYS A 123 -12.37 11.93 -6.51
N VAL A 124 -12.29 11.63 -7.81
CA VAL A 124 -13.09 10.57 -8.43
C VAL A 124 -12.60 9.19 -7.98
N GLN A 125 -11.30 8.99 -7.79
CA GLN A 125 -10.75 7.68 -7.39
C GLN A 125 -11.02 7.33 -5.94
N GLU A 126 -10.98 8.30 -5.03
CA GLU A 126 -11.33 8.07 -3.63
C GLU A 126 -12.81 7.72 -3.48
N GLN A 127 -13.69 8.43 -4.18
CA GLN A 127 -15.11 8.11 -4.22
C GLN A 127 -15.35 6.72 -4.83
N LEU A 128 -14.75 6.44 -6.00
CA LEU A 128 -14.88 5.14 -6.65
C LEU A 128 -14.36 4.01 -5.75
N TYR A 129 -13.27 4.23 -5.02
CA TYR A 129 -12.74 3.24 -4.09
C TYR A 129 -13.69 3.01 -2.90
N ALA A 130 -14.26 4.08 -2.32
CA ALA A 130 -15.25 3.97 -1.27
C ALA A 130 -16.48 3.18 -1.74
N GLU A 131 -17.01 3.50 -2.93
CA GLU A 131 -18.12 2.77 -3.54
C GLU A 131 -17.78 1.31 -3.83
N THR A 132 -16.57 1.03 -4.32
CA THR A 132 -16.09 -0.34 -4.58
C THR A 132 -15.99 -1.13 -3.29
N TYR A 133 -15.49 -0.50 -2.24
CA TYR A 133 -15.39 -1.10 -0.92
C TYR A 133 -16.77 -1.37 -0.31
N ASP A 134 -17.71 -0.44 -0.44
CA ASP A 134 -19.10 -0.64 -0.02
C ASP A 134 -19.77 -1.79 -0.80
N ASN A 135 -19.54 -1.88 -2.12
CA ASN A 135 -20.01 -3.00 -2.93
C ASN A 135 -19.41 -4.34 -2.44
N TYR A 136 -18.11 -4.36 -2.15
CA TYR A 136 -17.46 -5.51 -1.54
C TYR A 136 -18.09 -5.85 -0.17
N LEU A 137 -18.29 -4.88 0.71
CA LEU A 137 -18.98 -5.12 1.99
C LEU A 137 -20.41 -5.62 1.80
N ASN A 138 -21.11 -5.24 0.74
CA ASN A 138 -22.47 -5.70 0.44
C ASN A 138 -22.54 -7.01 -0.36
N ASN A 139 -21.41 -7.68 -0.61
CA ASN A 139 -21.29 -8.88 -1.45
C ASN A 139 -21.67 -8.65 -2.92
N ASN A 140 -21.70 -7.39 -3.36
CA ASN A 140 -21.89 -7.05 -4.77
C ASN A 140 -20.59 -7.23 -5.54
N ASN A 141 -20.16 -8.48 -5.69
CA ASN A 141 -18.88 -8.83 -6.30
C ASN A 141 -18.82 -8.45 -7.79
N GLU A 142 -19.95 -8.47 -8.49
CA GLU A 142 -20.02 -8.03 -9.89
C GLU A 142 -19.61 -6.55 -10.01
N ALA A 143 -20.19 -5.67 -9.19
CA ALA A 143 -19.81 -4.26 -9.15
C ALA A 143 -18.34 -4.04 -8.73
N VAL A 144 -17.78 -4.91 -7.87
CA VAL A 144 -16.34 -4.86 -7.55
C VAL A 144 -15.48 -5.13 -8.78
N HIS A 145 -15.80 -6.18 -9.54
CA HIS A 145 -15.07 -6.53 -10.76
C HIS A 145 -15.22 -5.44 -11.83
N GLU A 146 -16.41 -4.88 -11.99
CA GLU A 146 -16.68 -3.77 -12.90
C GLU A 146 -15.88 -2.52 -12.52
N ALA A 147 -15.85 -2.16 -11.24
CA ALA A 147 -15.09 -1.02 -10.76
C ALA A 147 -13.58 -1.21 -10.97
N TYR A 148 -13.05 -2.43 -10.75
CA TYR A 148 -11.66 -2.74 -11.08
C TYR A 148 -11.38 -2.62 -12.58
N ALA A 149 -12.27 -3.13 -13.45
CA ALA A 149 -12.12 -3.02 -14.89
C ALA A 149 -12.19 -1.56 -15.38
N GLU A 150 -13.11 -0.76 -14.84
CA GLU A 150 -13.20 0.68 -15.11
C GLU A 150 -11.92 1.38 -14.67
N MET A 151 -11.44 1.08 -13.46
CA MET A 151 -10.23 1.65 -12.92
C MET A 151 -9.02 1.32 -13.80
N MET A 152 -8.89 0.07 -14.25
CA MET A 152 -7.83 -0.36 -15.18
C MET A 152 -7.90 0.37 -16.52
N ARG A 153 -9.10 0.63 -17.04
CA ARG A 153 -9.29 1.31 -18.33
C ARG A 153 -9.03 2.81 -18.24
N ARG A 154 -9.63 3.48 -17.24
CA ARG A 154 -9.59 4.95 -17.12
C ARG A 154 -8.34 5.45 -16.42
N TYR A 155 -7.82 4.66 -15.49
CA TYR A 155 -6.76 5.06 -14.58
C TYR A 155 -5.71 3.95 -14.36
N PRO A 156 -5.13 3.36 -15.43
CA PRO A 156 -4.23 2.19 -15.35
C PRO A 156 -3.00 2.40 -14.46
N LEU A 157 -2.66 3.65 -14.16
CA LEU A 157 -1.42 4.09 -13.50
C LEU A 157 -1.69 4.74 -12.14
N SER A 158 -2.89 4.59 -11.59
CA SER A 158 -3.21 5.13 -10.27
C SER A 158 -2.47 4.42 -9.16
N LYS A 159 -2.08 5.20 -8.14
CA LYS A 159 -1.57 4.69 -6.86
C LYS A 159 -2.62 3.84 -6.11
N LEU A 160 -3.92 3.98 -6.42
CA LEU A 160 -4.97 3.14 -5.84
C LEU A 160 -5.16 1.81 -6.58
N MET A 161 -4.58 1.62 -7.76
CA MET A 161 -4.72 0.38 -8.54
C MET A 161 -4.43 -0.90 -7.74
N PRO A 162 -3.36 -0.97 -6.92
CA PRO A 162 -3.11 -2.13 -6.08
C PRO A 162 -4.28 -2.41 -5.11
N LYS A 163 -4.93 -1.37 -4.58
CA LYS A 163 -6.07 -1.53 -3.66
C LYS A 163 -7.30 -2.10 -4.36
N PHE A 164 -7.60 -1.64 -5.57
CA PHE A 164 -8.68 -2.21 -6.38
C PHE A 164 -8.40 -3.67 -6.74
N MET A 165 -7.18 -3.96 -7.22
CA MET A 165 -6.76 -5.32 -7.57
C MET A 165 -6.84 -6.29 -6.38
N PHE A 166 -6.54 -5.80 -5.17
CA PHE A 166 -6.67 -6.60 -3.97
C PHE A 166 -8.12 -6.89 -3.58
N ILE A 167 -9.00 -5.90 -3.62
CA ILE A 167 -10.44 -6.10 -3.34
C ILE A 167 -11.07 -7.02 -4.40
N ASP A 168 -10.69 -6.85 -5.67
CA ASP A 168 -11.08 -7.73 -6.78
C ASP A 168 -10.66 -9.19 -6.52
N ALA A 169 -9.41 -9.41 -6.09
CA ALA A 169 -8.94 -10.72 -5.68
C ALA A 169 -9.82 -11.31 -4.57
N LEU A 170 -10.08 -10.55 -3.51
CA LEU A 170 -10.87 -11.02 -2.37
C LEU A 170 -12.31 -11.38 -2.75
N ALA A 171 -12.92 -10.68 -3.69
CA ALA A 171 -14.27 -10.99 -4.17
C ALA A 171 -14.36 -12.40 -4.78
N TYR A 172 -13.30 -12.90 -5.42
CA TYR A 172 -13.26 -14.28 -5.92
C TYR A 172 -13.30 -15.34 -4.82
N VAL A 173 -12.86 -15.02 -3.59
CA VAL A 173 -12.88 -15.96 -2.46
C VAL A 173 -14.30 -16.36 -2.09
N THR A 174 -15.24 -15.40 -2.08
CA THR A 174 -16.64 -15.67 -1.73
C THR A 174 -17.44 -16.25 -2.87
N GLN A 175 -17.04 -15.98 -4.10
CA GLN A 175 -17.50 -16.70 -5.28
C GLN A 175 -16.94 -18.14 -5.36
N LYS A 176 -16.09 -18.55 -4.40
CA LYS A 176 -15.40 -19.85 -4.38
C LYS A 176 -14.49 -20.08 -5.60
N ASN A 177 -14.09 -19.02 -6.28
CA ASN A 177 -13.16 -19.04 -7.40
C ASN A 177 -11.72 -18.87 -6.93
N TYR A 178 -11.24 -19.87 -6.18
CA TYR A 178 -9.92 -19.81 -5.53
C TYR A 178 -8.75 -19.78 -6.51
N ASP A 179 -8.92 -20.29 -7.73
CA ASP A 179 -7.87 -20.26 -8.74
C ASP A 179 -7.71 -18.86 -9.30
N LYS A 180 -8.83 -18.15 -9.59
CA LYS A 180 -8.77 -16.75 -10.01
C LYS A 180 -8.25 -15.84 -8.91
N PHE A 181 -8.64 -16.08 -7.66
CA PHE A 181 -8.06 -15.38 -6.51
C PHE A 181 -6.53 -15.49 -6.46
N LYS A 182 -5.98 -16.70 -6.60
CA LYS A 182 -4.52 -16.92 -6.61
C LYS A 182 -3.85 -16.23 -7.79
N GLU A 183 -4.46 -16.31 -8.97
CA GLU A 183 -3.97 -15.68 -10.20
C GLU A 183 -3.84 -14.16 -10.01
N VAL A 184 -4.92 -13.49 -9.60
CA VAL A 184 -4.94 -12.03 -9.41
C VAL A 184 -4.01 -11.62 -8.27
N LEU A 185 -4.00 -12.34 -7.15
CA LEU A 185 -3.10 -12.01 -6.04
C LEU A 185 -1.62 -12.20 -6.41
N LYS A 186 -1.29 -13.18 -7.25
CA LYS A 186 0.07 -13.37 -7.79
C LYS A 186 0.44 -12.24 -8.73
N GLU A 187 -0.44 -11.91 -9.68
CA GLU A 187 -0.22 -10.81 -10.62
C GLU A 187 -0.03 -9.48 -9.88
N MET A 188 -0.78 -9.25 -8.81
CA MET A 188 -0.64 -8.07 -7.96
C MET A 188 0.77 -7.97 -7.36
N LEU A 189 1.27 -9.06 -6.79
CA LEU A 189 2.61 -9.10 -6.18
C LEU A 189 3.73 -8.94 -7.21
N GLU A 190 3.52 -9.39 -8.44
CA GLU A 190 4.46 -9.20 -9.55
C GLU A 190 4.44 -7.78 -10.09
N ARG A 191 3.25 -7.17 -10.21
CA ARG A 191 3.08 -5.82 -10.76
C ARG A 191 3.36 -4.71 -9.75
N TYR A 192 3.13 -4.98 -8.46
CA TYR A 192 3.17 -4.01 -7.38
C TYR A 192 3.97 -4.56 -6.18
N PRO A 193 5.29 -4.77 -6.34
CA PRO A 193 6.14 -5.38 -5.30
C PRO A 193 6.34 -4.49 -4.07
N GLU A 194 6.08 -3.19 -4.17
CA GLU A 194 6.29 -2.23 -3.08
C GLU A 194 5.06 -1.33 -2.89
N THR A 195 4.09 -1.81 -2.11
CA THR A 195 2.87 -1.05 -1.74
C THR A 195 2.49 -1.31 -0.29
N ASP A 196 1.57 -0.50 0.24
CA ASP A 196 0.98 -0.69 1.57
C ASP A 196 0.26 -2.04 1.72
N ILE A 197 -0.21 -2.64 0.62
CA ILE A 197 -0.92 -3.92 0.62
C ILE A 197 0.01 -5.12 0.40
N THR A 198 1.20 -4.92 -0.18
CA THR A 198 2.11 -6.01 -0.55
C THR A 198 2.46 -6.97 0.61
N PRO A 199 2.75 -6.48 1.85
CA PRO A 199 2.99 -7.38 2.98
C PRO A 199 1.79 -8.30 3.28
N THR A 200 0.58 -7.74 3.22
CA THR A 200 -0.68 -8.46 3.45
C THR A 200 -0.94 -9.50 2.35
N ALA A 201 -0.84 -9.09 1.09
CA ALA A 201 -1.00 -9.97 -0.06
C ALA A 201 0.01 -11.14 -0.05
N SER A 202 1.26 -10.85 0.30
CA SER A 202 2.34 -11.84 0.41
C SER A 202 2.07 -12.86 1.51
N ALA A 203 1.62 -12.40 2.68
CA ALA A 203 1.22 -13.27 3.77
C ALA A 203 0.11 -14.21 3.31
N ILE A 204 -0.98 -13.67 2.76
CA ILE A 204 -2.12 -14.47 2.28
C ILE A 204 -1.67 -15.51 1.23
N MET A 205 -0.85 -15.12 0.25
CA MET A 205 -0.32 -16.03 -0.77
C MET A 205 0.52 -17.17 -0.17
N LYS A 206 1.33 -16.89 0.85
CA LYS A 206 2.11 -17.91 1.58
C LYS A 206 1.18 -18.93 2.26
N HIS A 207 0.07 -18.49 2.84
CA HIS A 207 -0.91 -19.39 3.45
C HIS A 207 -1.64 -20.26 2.41
N VAL A 208 -2.01 -19.67 1.26
CA VAL A 208 -2.68 -20.38 0.17
C VAL A 208 -1.78 -21.44 -0.45
N LYS A 209 -0.49 -21.13 -0.66
CA LYS A 209 0.52 -22.11 -1.12
C LYS A 209 0.75 -23.26 -0.13
N ALA A 210 0.57 -23.01 1.16
CA ALA A 210 0.65 -24.03 2.22
C ALA A 210 -0.60 -24.95 2.27
N GLY A 211 -1.47 -24.93 1.27
CA GLY A 211 -2.64 -25.80 1.18
C GLY A 211 -3.80 -25.42 2.11
N ARG A 212 -3.71 -24.27 2.81
CA ARG A 212 -4.81 -23.76 3.63
C ARG A 212 -5.88 -23.19 2.70
N GLN A 213 -7.05 -23.80 2.69
CA GLN A 213 -8.21 -23.23 2.04
C GLN A 213 -8.65 -21.99 2.84
N LEU A 214 -8.71 -20.85 2.18
CA LEU A 214 -9.48 -19.71 2.70
C LEU A 214 -10.92 -20.20 2.72
N ALA A 215 -11.51 -20.33 3.91
CA ALA A 215 -12.88 -20.75 4.03
C ALA A 215 -13.77 -19.62 3.48
N GLY A 216 -14.22 -19.75 2.23
CA GLY A 216 -15.25 -18.88 1.66
C GLY A 216 -16.54 -19.05 2.46
N GLY A 217 -16.71 -18.23 3.49
CA GLY A 217 -18.03 -17.97 4.07
C GLY A 217 -18.94 -17.38 3.00
N GLY A 218 -20.26 -17.49 3.17
CA GLY A 218 -21.25 -16.97 2.22
C GLY A 218 -21.26 -15.44 2.06
N SER A 219 -20.27 -14.73 2.61
CA SER A 219 -20.10 -13.28 2.53
C SER A 219 -18.64 -12.87 2.54
N ASN A 220 -18.35 -11.70 1.99
CA ASN A 220 -17.04 -11.07 1.91
C ASN A 220 -16.46 -10.83 3.29
N ALA A 221 -15.13 -10.88 3.40
CA ALA A 221 -14.46 -10.67 4.66
C ALA A 221 -14.59 -9.20 5.08
N ARG A 222 -15.42 -8.92 6.09
CA ARG A 222 -15.74 -7.56 6.57
C ARG A 222 -14.80 -6.99 7.64
N GLY A 223 -13.60 -7.56 7.80
CA GLY A 223 -12.65 -7.19 8.87
C GLY A 223 -11.53 -6.23 8.47
N MET A 224 -11.59 -5.59 7.29
CA MET A 224 -10.51 -4.74 6.78
C MET A 224 -11.00 -3.31 6.52
N MET A 225 -11.37 -2.57 7.57
CA MET A 225 -11.58 -1.13 7.48
C MET A 225 -10.21 -0.46 7.21
N TRP A 226 -9.94 -0.07 5.96
CA TRP A 226 -8.73 0.68 5.57
C TRP A 226 -8.88 2.20 5.75
N THR A 227 -10.02 2.67 6.26
CA THR A 227 -10.24 4.06 6.64
C THR A 227 -9.82 4.33 8.09
N SER A 228 -8.50 4.28 8.33
CA SER A 228 -7.89 5.03 9.42
C SER A 228 -6.51 5.55 8.99
N VAL A 229 -6.45 6.16 7.81
CA VAL A 229 -5.48 7.23 7.52
C VAL A 229 -6.28 8.53 7.51
N ALA A 230 -6.71 8.94 8.69
CA ALA A 230 -7.07 10.31 8.99
C ALA A 230 -6.33 10.68 10.28
N LEU A 231 -5.13 11.22 10.09
CA LEU A 231 -4.54 12.35 10.83
C LEU A 231 -4.67 12.33 12.37
N THR A 232 -3.59 12.03 13.06
CA THR A 232 -2.72 13.01 13.75
C THR A 232 -1.65 12.27 14.54
N ASN A 233 -0.39 12.58 14.24
CA ASN A 233 0.79 12.10 14.95
C ASN A 233 1.19 13.12 16.01
N ASP A 234 0.25 13.55 16.85
CA ASP A 234 0.53 14.55 17.88
C ASP A 234 0.86 13.85 19.20
N THR A 235 2.13 13.48 19.34
CA THR A 235 2.74 13.18 20.63
C THR A 235 3.15 14.48 21.30
N THR A 236 2.18 15.28 21.74
CA THR A 236 2.44 16.34 22.73
C THR A 236 1.49 16.18 23.90
N GLY A 237 2.09 15.98 25.07
CA GLY A 237 1.42 15.42 26.23
C GLY A 237 0.43 16.35 26.92
N LYS A 238 -0.47 15.72 27.67
CA LYS A 238 -0.77 16.13 29.04
C LYS A 238 -0.76 14.91 29.94
N GLU A 239 -0.02 15.04 31.03
CA GLU A 239 0.03 14.09 32.14
C GLU A 239 -1.38 13.59 32.49
N ALA A 240 -1.60 12.29 32.35
CA ALA A 240 -2.78 11.65 32.91
C ALA A 240 -2.59 11.58 34.43
N SER A 241 -3.02 12.66 35.09
CA SER A 241 -3.31 12.75 36.52
C SER A 241 -3.91 11.44 37.06
N ASP A 242 -3.50 11.05 38.27
CA ASP A 242 -4.06 10.01 39.17
C ASP A 242 -5.57 9.77 39.02
N LYS A 243 -5.98 9.12 37.93
CA LYS A 243 -7.32 8.57 37.78
C LYS A 243 -7.18 7.11 38.14
N GLN A 244 -7.51 6.78 39.39
CA GLN A 244 -7.88 5.41 39.72
C GLN A 244 -8.90 4.96 38.67
N PHE A 245 -8.55 3.91 37.93
CA PHE A 245 -9.47 3.27 37.01
C PHE A 245 -10.69 2.86 37.83
N ALA A 246 -11.84 3.43 37.48
CA ALA A 246 -13.09 3.05 38.12
C ALA A 246 -13.31 1.55 37.91
N ASP A 247 -13.81 0.84 38.93
CA ASP A 247 -14.14 -0.59 38.84
C ASP A 247 -14.94 -0.83 37.55
N ILE A 248 -14.56 -1.83 36.75
CA ILE A 248 -15.20 -2.13 35.47
C ILE A 248 -16.72 -2.27 35.62
N LYS A 249 -17.19 -2.73 36.79
CA LYS A 249 -18.62 -2.82 37.16
C LYS A 249 -19.30 -1.47 37.32
N SER A 250 -18.59 -0.43 37.74
CA SER A 250 -19.12 0.94 37.83
C SER A 250 -19.39 1.58 36.46
N THR A 251 -18.78 1.03 35.40
CA THR A 251 -19.03 1.41 34.01
C THR A 251 -19.91 0.40 33.27
N ALA A 252 -20.58 -0.51 33.99
CA ALA A 252 -21.25 -1.65 33.38
C ALA A 252 -22.26 -1.30 32.29
N ASN A 253 -22.89 -0.13 32.35
CA ASN A 253 -23.87 0.34 31.35
C ASN A 253 -23.28 1.24 30.26
N LYS A 254 -21.95 1.44 30.24
CA LYS A 254 -21.24 2.23 29.23
C LYS A 254 -20.60 1.30 28.19
N PRO A 255 -20.33 1.81 26.97
CA PRO A 255 -19.60 1.06 25.96
C PRO A 255 -18.27 0.51 26.49
N GLN A 256 -17.99 -0.74 26.16
CA GLN A 256 -16.81 -1.46 26.61
C GLN A 256 -15.94 -1.88 25.43
N VAL A 257 -14.70 -2.22 25.72
CA VAL A 257 -13.74 -2.77 24.74
C VAL A 257 -13.09 -4.03 25.33
N PHE A 258 -12.81 -5.00 24.47
CA PHE A 258 -12.01 -6.17 24.81
C PHE A 258 -10.60 -5.97 24.26
N VAL A 259 -9.56 -6.17 25.08
CA VAL A 259 -8.18 -5.95 24.65
C VAL A 259 -7.38 -7.23 24.82
N LEU A 260 -6.82 -7.72 23.72
CA LEU A 260 -5.83 -8.79 23.71
C LEU A 260 -4.44 -8.18 23.72
N VAL A 261 -3.61 -8.62 24.66
CA VAL A 261 -2.22 -8.19 24.78
C VAL A 261 -1.32 -9.34 24.34
N TYR A 262 -0.38 -9.07 23.45
CA TYR A 262 0.56 -10.07 22.94
C TYR A 262 1.97 -9.49 22.79
N SER A 263 2.98 -10.36 22.72
CA SER A 263 4.35 -9.96 22.41
C SER A 263 4.55 -9.97 20.90
N THR A 264 5.08 -8.87 20.34
CA THR A 264 5.36 -8.77 18.90
C THR A 264 6.53 -9.65 18.45
N ASP A 265 7.36 -10.10 19.40
CA ASP A 265 8.54 -10.92 19.12
C ASP A 265 8.17 -12.38 18.85
N SER A 266 7.00 -12.82 19.32
CA SER A 266 6.53 -14.20 19.22
C SER A 266 5.23 -14.36 18.43
N ILE A 267 4.43 -13.30 18.32
CA ILE A 267 3.10 -13.33 17.69
C ILE A 267 3.02 -12.30 16.57
N ASP A 268 2.76 -12.78 15.36
CA ASP A 268 2.48 -11.91 14.21
C ASP A 268 1.09 -11.26 14.37
N SER A 269 1.09 -9.94 14.47
CA SER A 269 -0.10 -9.11 14.64
C SER A 269 -1.17 -9.32 13.57
N ASN A 270 -0.78 -9.56 12.31
CA ASN A 270 -1.72 -9.71 11.21
C ASN A 270 -2.36 -11.10 11.23
N ILE A 271 -1.61 -12.12 11.66
CA ILE A 271 -2.14 -13.47 11.88
C ILE A 271 -3.15 -13.44 13.04
N LEU A 272 -2.82 -12.78 14.14
CA LEU A 272 -3.71 -12.66 15.29
C LEU A 272 -5.01 -11.93 14.93
N LEU A 273 -4.91 -10.82 14.19
CA LEU A 273 -6.07 -10.07 13.69
C LEU A 273 -6.97 -10.97 12.82
N TYR A 274 -6.39 -11.72 11.89
CA TYR A 274 -7.13 -12.62 11.02
C TYR A 274 -7.82 -13.76 11.78
N GLU A 275 -7.11 -14.40 12.70
CA GLU A 275 -7.65 -15.50 13.51
C GLU A 275 -8.79 -15.02 14.42
N LEU A 276 -8.65 -13.83 15.01
CA LEU A 276 -9.71 -13.22 15.81
C LEU A 276 -10.92 -12.84 14.95
N ALA A 277 -10.71 -12.25 13.78
CA ALA A 277 -11.79 -11.96 12.83
C ALA A 277 -12.53 -13.24 12.42
N ARG A 278 -11.79 -14.33 12.16
CA ARG A 278 -12.36 -15.63 11.82
C ARG A 278 -13.16 -16.24 12.96
N HIS A 279 -12.65 -16.18 14.20
CA HIS A 279 -13.39 -16.62 15.38
C HIS A 279 -14.68 -15.81 15.55
N ASN A 280 -14.60 -14.47 15.47
CA ASN A 280 -15.75 -13.60 15.61
C ASN A 280 -16.83 -13.94 14.58
N PHE A 281 -16.42 -14.14 13.33
CA PHE A 281 -17.32 -14.47 12.23
C PHE A 281 -18.00 -15.84 12.41
N ARG A 282 -17.32 -16.84 12.97
CA ARG A 282 -17.91 -18.16 13.23
C ARG A 282 -18.86 -18.17 14.42
N SER A 283 -18.52 -17.40 15.44
CA SER A 283 -19.17 -17.47 16.74
C SER A 283 -20.33 -16.48 16.88
N PHE A 284 -20.35 -15.39 16.11
CA PHE A 284 -21.33 -14.32 16.23
C PHE A 284 -21.96 -13.98 14.85
N ASN A 285 -23.17 -14.51 14.61
CA ASN A 285 -23.86 -14.41 13.30
C ASN A 285 -24.54 -13.06 12.99
N VAL A 286 -24.66 -12.15 13.97
CA VAL A 286 -25.54 -10.96 13.87
C VAL A 286 -24.86 -9.66 14.30
N ARG A 287 -23.65 -9.73 14.86
CA ARG A 287 -22.93 -8.56 15.39
C ARG A 287 -21.55 -8.41 14.78
N ASP A 288 -21.33 -7.27 14.17
CA ASP A 288 -20.02 -6.84 13.69
C ASP A 288 -19.25 -6.21 14.85
N TYR A 289 -18.04 -6.70 15.10
CA TYR A 289 -17.13 -6.13 16.10
C TYR A 289 -15.97 -5.46 15.37
N ASP A 290 -15.67 -4.21 15.75
CA ASP A 290 -14.54 -3.49 15.18
C ASP A 290 -13.24 -4.00 15.78
N LEU A 291 -12.25 -4.26 14.92
CA LEU A 291 -10.92 -4.72 15.33
C LEU A 291 -9.89 -3.64 15.05
N GLU A 292 -9.19 -3.18 16.08
CA GLU A 292 -8.12 -2.20 15.97
C GLU A 292 -6.82 -2.76 16.56
N LYS A 293 -5.71 -2.61 15.82
CA LYS A 293 -4.39 -3.01 16.30
C LYS A 293 -3.58 -1.79 16.73
N MET A 294 -2.87 -1.92 17.84
CA MET A 294 -1.93 -0.92 18.33
C MET A 294 -0.62 -1.60 18.73
N THR A 295 0.50 -0.89 18.64
CA THR A 295 1.81 -1.42 19.04
C THR A 295 2.56 -0.42 19.90
N PHE A 296 3.09 -0.88 21.02
CA PHE A 296 3.88 -0.10 21.97
C PHE A 296 5.19 -0.85 22.26
N GLY A 297 6.25 -0.54 21.52
CA GLY A 297 7.51 -1.29 21.61
C GLY A 297 7.32 -2.77 21.24
N SER A 298 7.74 -3.68 22.12
CA SER A 298 7.58 -5.14 21.94
C SER A 298 6.19 -5.68 22.34
N MET A 299 5.26 -4.79 22.73
CA MET A 299 3.91 -5.12 23.13
C MET A 299 2.91 -4.76 22.02
N GLY A 300 2.17 -5.74 21.55
CA GLY A 300 1.03 -5.56 20.66
C GLY A 300 -0.29 -5.60 21.42
N LEU A 301 -1.21 -4.73 21.03
CA LEU A 301 -2.59 -4.72 21.51
C LEU A 301 -3.51 -4.95 20.31
N LEU A 302 -4.49 -5.84 20.48
CA LEU A 302 -5.58 -6.02 19.55
C LEU A 302 -6.90 -5.76 20.30
N VAL A 303 -7.57 -4.68 19.91
CA VAL A 303 -8.75 -4.14 20.56
C VAL A 303 -9.99 -4.55 19.76
N VAL A 304 -10.96 -5.15 20.43
CA VAL A 304 -12.29 -5.45 19.90
C VAL A 304 -13.27 -4.44 20.48
N LYS A 305 -13.99 -3.73 19.62
CA LYS A 305 -15.01 -2.74 20.01
C LYS A 305 -16.39 -3.17 19.52
N GLY A 306 -17.42 -2.46 19.98
CA GLY A 306 -18.83 -2.72 19.62
C GLY A 306 -19.69 -3.25 20.77
N PHE A 307 -19.15 -3.36 21.99
CA PHE A 307 -19.91 -3.76 23.18
C PHE A 307 -20.63 -2.55 23.76
N ALA A 308 -21.97 -2.59 23.83
CA ALA A 308 -22.76 -1.50 24.38
C ALA A 308 -22.63 -1.41 25.92
N ASN A 309 -22.31 -2.53 26.56
CA ASN A 309 -22.25 -2.68 28.01
C ASN A 309 -21.36 -3.87 28.43
N TYR A 310 -21.10 -3.98 29.73
CA TYR A 310 -20.27 -5.03 30.30
C TYR A 310 -20.83 -6.46 30.16
N PRO A 311 -22.14 -6.71 30.34
CA PRO A 311 -22.72 -8.03 30.05
C PRO A 311 -22.44 -8.57 28.63
N GLU A 312 -22.46 -7.69 27.62
CA GLU A 312 -22.14 -8.08 26.24
C GLU A 312 -20.67 -8.46 26.07
N LEU A 313 -19.76 -7.67 26.66
CA LEU A 313 -18.33 -7.98 26.69
C LEU A 313 -18.07 -9.36 27.32
N ILE A 314 -18.77 -9.68 28.42
CA ILE A 314 -18.60 -10.96 29.12
C ILE A 314 -19.17 -12.13 28.32
N SER A 315 -20.29 -11.93 27.62
CA SER A 315 -20.85 -12.95 26.72
C SER A 315 -19.89 -13.26 25.58
N TYR A 316 -19.29 -12.22 25.00
CA TYR A 316 -18.26 -12.37 23.98
C TYR A 316 -17.03 -13.10 24.51
N ARG A 317 -16.50 -12.68 25.66
CA ARG A 317 -15.34 -13.31 26.30
C ARG A 317 -15.58 -14.80 26.61
N THR A 318 -16.77 -15.15 27.08
CA THR A 318 -17.09 -16.54 27.45
C THR A 318 -17.04 -17.46 26.22
N VAL A 319 -17.51 -16.97 25.08
CA VAL A 319 -17.44 -17.69 23.80
C VAL A 319 -16.01 -17.72 23.25
N PHE A 320 -15.26 -16.65 23.43
CA PHE A 320 -13.85 -16.56 23.07
C PHE A 320 -12.97 -17.55 23.86
N ASP A 321 -13.16 -17.63 25.18
CA ASP A 321 -12.39 -18.50 26.10
C ASP A 321 -12.72 -20.00 25.90
N ALA A 322 -13.84 -20.33 25.24
CA ALA A 322 -14.29 -21.69 24.98
C ALA A 322 -13.79 -22.30 23.65
N ALA A 323 -13.09 -21.50 22.82
CA ALA A 323 -12.61 -21.89 21.49
C ALA A 323 -11.11 -22.23 21.46
#